data_AF-A0A2V6CTH1-F1
#
_entry.id   AF-A0A2V6CTH1-F1
#
_cell.length_a   1.000
_cell.length_b   1.000
_cell.length_c   1.000
_cell.angle_alpha   90.00
_cell.angle_beta   90.00
_cell.angle_gamma   90.00
#
_symmetry.space_group_name_H-M   'P 1'
#
loop_
_entity.id
_entity.type
_entity.pdbx_description
1 polymer ?
#
loop_
_entity_poly.entity_id
_entity_poly.type
_entity_poly.pdbx_seq_one_letter_code
_entity_poly.pdbx_strand_id
1 'polypeptide(L)'
;MVERERLSRLNGHHCRFALSRHVGIAPLKAQTSFQQKSNGCRAYLELLHRQVRKKGYHAHIYDPPAAPYLNNEAINGAEKLFDEAERLADDDTIRFRVQVARVPIWYVTLTTNRVTGDAKSELLRRFLSVARKAGISNISEGRSLDDWAKRMGAK
;
A
#
# COMPACT_ATOMS: atom_id res chain seq x y z
N MET A 1 45.00 26.03 -42.23
CA MET A 1 45.66 25.52 -43.46
C MET A 1 45.97 24.06 -43.23
N VAL A 2 45.41 23.03 -43.86
CA VAL A 2 44.55 22.83 -45.04
C VAL A 2 43.92 21.43 -44.80
N GLU A 3 42.60 21.30 -44.66
CA GLU A 3 41.64 20.88 -45.69
C GLU A 3 41.79 19.43 -46.20
N ARG A 4 40.66 18.70 -46.16
CA ARG A 4 40.10 17.76 -47.17
C ARG A 4 39.75 16.35 -46.68
N GLU A 5 38.45 16.24 -46.35
CA GLU A 5 37.50 15.29 -46.95
C GLU A 5 38.04 14.36 -48.05
N ARG A 6 37.75 13.06 -47.89
CA ARG A 6 37.39 12.19 -49.00
C ARG A 6 36.27 11.23 -48.58
N LEU A 7 35.05 11.68 -48.83
CA LEU A 7 33.83 10.88 -48.87
C LEU A 7 33.79 10.03 -50.14
N SER A 8 32.91 9.02 -50.11
CA SER A 8 32.15 8.41 -51.21
C SER A 8 32.74 7.22 -51.99
N ARG A 9 32.19 6.02 -51.71
CA ARG A 9 31.29 5.23 -52.61
C ARG A 9 30.27 4.50 -51.70
N LEU A 10 28.99 4.89 -51.61
CA LEU A 10 27.86 4.63 -52.53
C LEU A 10 27.66 3.12 -52.75
N ASN A 11 26.49 2.47 -52.62
CA ASN A 11 25.09 2.88 -52.45
C ASN A 11 24.26 1.66 -52.00
N GLY A 12 23.15 1.90 -51.28
CA GLY A 12 22.18 0.87 -50.93
C GLY A 12 21.10 1.34 -49.96
N HIS A 13 20.39 2.42 -50.33
CA HIS A 13 18.99 2.79 -50.06
C HIS A 13 18.19 2.06 -48.95
N HIS A 14 17.35 2.67 -48.11
CA HIS A 14 16.94 4.03 -47.79
C HIS A 14 15.91 3.87 -46.65
N CYS A 15 16.02 4.60 -45.53
CA CYS A 15 14.88 5.32 -44.92
C CYS A 15 15.36 6.12 -43.69
N ARG A 16 15.55 7.43 -43.90
CA ARG A 16 15.67 8.44 -42.85
C ARG A 16 14.27 8.80 -42.36
N PHE A 17 14.06 8.91 -41.06
CA PHE A 17 13.25 9.98 -40.51
C PHE A 17 13.82 10.43 -39.16
N ALA A 18 14.50 11.58 -39.20
CA ALA A 18 14.80 12.37 -38.02
C ALA A 18 13.51 13.07 -37.58
N LEU A 19 13.16 12.98 -36.30
CA LEU A 19 12.31 13.95 -35.64
C LEU A 19 12.81 14.16 -34.22
N SER A 20 13.61 15.21 -34.08
CA SER A 20 13.82 15.93 -32.85
C SER A 20 12.46 16.35 -32.30
N ARG A 21 12.08 15.84 -31.14
CA ARG A 21 11.11 16.49 -30.25
C ARG A 21 11.74 16.60 -28.88
N HIS A 22 12.03 17.85 -28.51
CA HIS A 22 12.14 18.28 -27.13
C HIS A 22 10.88 17.84 -26.38
N VAL A 23 10.91 16.66 -25.75
CA VAL A 23 9.99 16.34 -24.67
C VAL A 23 10.78 16.60 -23.41
N GLY A 24 10.41 17.68 -22.72
CA GLY A 24 10.96 17.99 -21.40
C GLY A 24 10.85 16.75 -20.52
N ILE A 25 12.00 16.15 -20.25
CA ILE A 25 12.14 15.09 -19.26
C ILE A 25 11.83 15.77 -17.92
N ALA A 26 10.57 15.69 -17.50
CA ALA A 26 10.20 16.01 -16.14
C ALA A 26 11.14 15.23 -15.20
N PRO A 27 11.66 15.86 -14.12
CA PRO A 27 12.77 15.29 -13.38
C PRO A 27 12.38 13.94 -12.80
N LEU A 28 13.20 12.92 -13.09
CA LEU A 28 13.11 11.52 -12.65
C LEU A 28 12.85 11.36 -11.14
N LYS A 29 13.15 12.39 -10.34
CA LYS A 29 12.94 12.45 -8.88
C LYS A 29 11.47 12.35 -8.45
N ALA A 30 10.52 12.85 -9.24
CA ALA A 30 9.10 12.82 -8.86
C ALA A 30 8.52 11.39 -8.93
N GLN A 31 8.90 10.63 -9.96
CA GLN A 31 8.49 9.24 -10.16
C GLN A 31 9.10 8.30 -9.12
N THR A 32 10.35 8.54 -8.70
CA THR A 32 10.97 7.77 -7.61
C THR A 32 10.24 7.98 -6.30
N SER A 33 9.77 9.20 -6.02
CA SER A 33 9.14 9.51 -4.74
C SER A 33 7.79 8.79 -4.57
N PHE A 34 6.90 8.85 -5.57
CA PHE A 34 5.62 8.12 -5.53
C PHE A 34 5.86 6.59 -5.50
N GLN A 35 6.82 6.09 -6.29
CA GLN A 35 7.17 4.67 -6.31
C GLN A 35 7.79 4.18 -4.99
N GLN A 36 8.60 5.01 -4.32
CA GLN A 36 9.15 4.71 -3.00
C GLN A 36 8.08 4.74 -1.89
N LYS A 37 7.05 5.58 -2.05
CA LYS A 37 5.98 5.82 -1.06
C LYS A 37 4.81 4.85 -1.17
N SER A 38 4.53 4.34 -2.38
CA SER A 38 3.66 3.18 -2.62
C SER A 38 4.26 1.86 -2.11
N ASN A 39 5.49 1.85 -1.59
CA ASN A 39 6.14 0.63 -1.14
C ASN A 39 5.52 0.01 0.11
N GLY A 40 4.92 0.78 1.03
CA GLY A 40 4.33 0.20 2.25
C GLY A 40 3.20 -0.77 1.96
N CYS A 41 2.16 -0.27 1.27
CA CYS A 41 1.02 -1.08 0.85
C CYS A 41 1.44 -2.23 -0.06
N ARG A 42 2.36 -1.97 -1.01
CA ARG A 42 2.88 -3.02 -1.90
C ARG A 42 3.65 -4.09 -1.12
N ALA A 43 4.56 -3.69 -0.22
CA ALA A 43 5.34 -4.62 0.59
C ALA A 43 4.44 -5.46 1.50
N TYR A 44 3.35 -4.88 2.02
CA TYR A 44 2.35 -5.63 2.76
C TYR A 44 1.65 -6.68 1.89
N LEU A 45 1.19 -6.31 0.68
CA LEU A 45 0.57 -7.26 -0.25
C LEU A 45 1.54 -8.38 -0.63
N GLU A 46 2.81 -8.07 -0.88
CA GLU A 46 3.85 -9.07 -1.16
C GLU A 46 4.13 -9.96 0.06
N LEU A 47 4.11 -9.40 1.28
CA LEU A 47 4.27 -10.17 2.52
C LEU A 47 3.14 -11.20 2.67
N LEU A 48 1.89 -10.79 2.47
CA LEU A 48 0.74 -11.71 2.50
C LEU A 48 0.80 -12.72 1.37
N HIS A 49 1.05 -12.28 0.14
CA HIS A 49 1.13 -13.17 -1.03
C HIS A 49 2.18 -14.25 -0.82
N ARG A 50 3.36 -13.89 -0.28
CA ARG A 50 4.41 -14.84 0.06
C ARG A 50 3.99 -15.83 1.15
N GLN A 51 3.31 -15.36 2.21
CA GLN A 51 2.81 -16.24 3.28
C GLN A 51 1.80 -17.25 2.73
N VAL A 52 0.86 -16.80 1.90
CA VAL A 52 -0.17 -17.63 1.26
C VAL A 52 0.45 -18.65 0.29
N ARG A 53 1.32 -18.20 -0.63
CA ARG A 53 2.02 -19.07 -1.60
C ARG A 53 2.89 -20.12 -0.94
N LYS A 54 3.76 -19.72 0.01
CA LYS A 54 4.75 -20.64 0.60
C LYS A 54 4.11 -21.75 1.44
N LYS A 55 3.00 -21.44 2.11
CA LYS A 55 2.29 -22.37 2.99
C LYS A 55 1.10 -23.07 2.30
N GLY A 56 0.86 -22.77 1.02
CA GLY A 56 -0.21 -23.39 0.22
C GLY A 56 -1.62 -22.98 0.64
N TYR A 57 -1.78 -21.82 1.28
CA TYR A 57 -3.11 -21.30 1.62
C TYR A 57 -3.82 -20.76 0.37
N HIS A 58 -5.14 -20.70 0.42
CA HIS A 58 -5.96 -19.98 -0.55
C HIS A 58 -6.77 -18.93 0.23
N ALA A 59 -6.65 -17.66 -0.17
CA ALA A 59 -7.41 -16.58 0.46
C ALA A 59 -8.81 -16.50 -0.17
N HIS A 60 -9.84 -16.75 0.62
CA HIS A 60 -11.24 -16.63 0.19
C HIS A 60 -11.85 -15.31 0.66
N ILE A 61 -12.90 -14.87 -0.04
CA ILE A 61 -13.61 -13.62 0.28
C ILE A 61 -14.33 -13.65 1.64
N TYR A 62 -14.57 -14.84 2.21
CA TYR A 62 -15.22 -15.04 3.50
C TYR A 62 -14.28 -15.62 4.57
N ASP A 63 -12.97 -15.50 4.37
CA ASP A 63 -12.03 -15.99 5.38
C ASP A 63 -12.22 -15.27 6.72
N PRO A 64 -12.21 -16.02 7.84
CA PRO A 64 -12.33 -15.41 9.15
C PRO A 64 -11.06 -14.62 9.51
N PRO A 65 -11.15 -13.62 10.40
CA PRO A 65 -9.97 -12.88 10.88
C PRO A 65 -8.89 -13.75 11.57
N ALA A 66 -9.27 -14.97 11.97
CA ALA A 66 -8.38 -15.98 12.55
C ALA A 66 -7.74 -16.92 11.50
N ALA A 67 -7.85 -16.62 10.20
CA ALA A 67 -7.28 -17.44 9.15
C ALA A 67 -5.77 -17.66 9.36
N PRO A 68 -5.23 -18.87 9.07
CA PRO A 68 -3.84 -19.23 9.42
C PRO A 68 -2.75 -18.32 8.81
N TYR A 69 -3.01 -17.71 7.64
CA TYR A 69 -2.09 -16.78 6.99
C TYR A 69 -2.09 -15.38 7.64
N LEU A 70 -3.08 -15.06 8.47
CA LEU A 70 -3.17 -13.84 9.28
C LEU A 70 -2.61 -14.08 10.69
N ASN A 71 -1.51 -14.82 10.80
CA ASN A 71 -0.84 -15.11 12.07
C ASN A 71 -0.08 -13.89 12.63
N ASN A 72 0.42 -14.01 13.87
CA ASN A 72 1.10 -12.91 14.56
C ASN A 72 2.36 -12.42 13.81
N GLU A 73 3.10 -13.30 13.15
CA GLU A 73 4.27 -12.92 12.35
C GLU A 73 3.83 -11.99 11.19
N ALA A 74 2.80 -12.39 10.45
CA ALA A 74 2.28 -11.61 9.33
C ALA A 74 1.71 -10.26 9.78
N ILE A 75 0.93 -10.25 10.87
CA ILE A 75 0.33 -9.03 11.43
C ILE A 75 1.41 -8.07 11.95
N ASN A 76 2.37 -8.55 12.74
CA ASN A 76 3.46 -7.72 13.25
C ASN A 76 4.37 -7.19 12.13
N GLY A 77 4.59 -7.99 11.08
CA GLY A 77 5.31 -7.57 9.89
C GLY A 77 4.58 -6.46 9.14
N ALA A 78 3.26 -6.59 8.98
CA ALA A 78 2.43 -5.56 8.37
C ALA A 78 2.44 -4.26 9.18
N GLU A 79 2.30 -4.32 10.50
CA GLU A 79 2.35 -3.14 11.39
C GLU A 79 3.64 -2.35 11.20
N LYS A 80 4.81 -3.01 11.18
CA LYS A 80 6.11 -2.35 10.94
C LYS A 80 6.19 -1.67 9.57
N LEU A 81 5.66 -2.32 8.53
CA LEU A 81 5.64 -1.75 7.17
C LEU A 81 4.76 -0.51 7.10
N PHE A 82 3.60 -0.53 7.77
CA PHE A 82 2.68 0.60 7.80
C PHE A 82 3.19 1.73 8.70
N ASP A 83 3.84 1.45 9.82
CA ASP A 83 4.50 2.48 10.65
C ASP A 83 5.55 3.25 9.86
N GLU A 84 6.41 2.53 9.12
CA GLU A 84 7.42 3.17 8.29
C GLU A 84 6.80 3.95 7.12
N ALA A 85 5.78 3.39 6.46
CA ALA A 85 5.08 4.07 5.38
C ALA A 85 4.39 5.35 5.86
N GLU A 86 3.82 5.35 7.06
CA GLU A 86 3.20 6.52 7.66
C GLU A 86 4.25 7.56 8.03
N ARG A 87 5.40 7.15 8.58
CA ARG A 87 6.53 8.04 8.89
C ARG A 87 7.11 8.71 7.65
N LEU A 88 7.17 7.99 6.53
CA LEU A 88 7.72 8.47 5.25
C LEU A 88 6.70 9.23 4.38
N ALA A 89 5.44 9.35 4.79
CA ALA A 89 4.43 10.10 4.04
C ALA A 89 4.79 11.60 4.00
N ASP A 90 4.80 12.19 2.80
CA ASP A 90 5.20 13.60 2.64
C ASP A 90 4.16 14.59 3.17
N ASP A 91 2.88 14.21 3.06
CA ASP A 91 1.75 15.05 3.39
C ASP A 91 0.62 14.25 4.04
N ASP A 92 -0.34 14.96 4.61
CA ASP A 92 -1.46 14.38 5.34
C ASP A 92 -2.41 13.58 4.44
N THR A 93 -2.45 13.85 3.14
CA THR A 93 -3.26 13.10 2.17
C THR A 93 -2.67 11.71 1.98
N ILE A 94 -1.36 11.63 1.75
CA ILE A 94 -0.64 10.35 1.63
C ILE A 94 -0.68 9.60 2.97
N ARG A 95 -0.44 10.29 4.08
CA ARG A 95 -0.52 9.71 5.43
C ARG A 95 -1.89 9.08 5.67
N PHE A 96 -2.96 9.79 5.32
CA PHE A 96 -4.31 9.27 5.49
C PHE A 96 -4.58 8.05 4.61
N ARG A 97 -4.08 7.99 3.37
CA ARG A 97 -4.19 6.80 2.51
C ARG A 97 -3.48 5.59 3.11
N VAL A 98 -2.31 5.78 3.71
CA VAL A 98 -1.58 4.72 4.42
C VAL A 98 -2.40 4.23 5.63
N GLN A 99 -2.97 5.14 6.42
CA GLN A 99 -3.84 4.80 7.54
C GLN A 99 -5.07 4.00 7.09
N VAL A 100 -5.73 4.40 6.01
CA VAL A 100 -6.87 3.67 5.43
C VAL A 100 -6.46 2.25 5.01
N ALA A 101 -5.30 2.10 4.36
CA ALA A 101 -4.79 0.78 3.97
C ALA A 101 -4.42 -0.11 5.16
N ARG A 102 -4.14 0.47 6.34
CA ARG A 102 -3.84 -0.25 7.59
C ARG A 102 -5.09 -0.74 8.33
N VAL A 103 -6.26 -0.18 8.05
CA VAL A 103 -7.55 -0.53 8.72
C VAL A 103 -7.81 -2.05 8.78
N PRO A 104 -7.59 -2.86 7.73
CA PRO A 104 -7.80 -4.31 7.79
C PRO A 104 -6.92 -5.01 8.84
N ILE A 105 -5.68 -4.54 9.04
CA ILE A 105 -4.77 -5.11 10.06
C ILE A 105 -5.31 -4.84 11.45
N TRP A 106 -5.73 -3.60 11.71
CA TRP A 106 -6.34 -3.23 12.98
C TRP A 106 -7.62 -4.00 13.26
N TYR A 107 -8.48 -4.20 12.24
CA TYR A 107 -9.67 -5.02 12.36
C TYR A 107 -9.34 -6.44 12.82
N VAL A 108 -8.36 -7.07 12.16
CA VAL A 108 -7.89 -8.42 12.51
C VAL A 108 -7.33 -8.45 13.93
N THR A 109 -6.51 -7.48 14.32
CA THR A 109 -5.94 -7.34 15.67
C THR A 109 -7.01 -7.19 16.75
N LEU A 110 -8.02 -6.35 16.50
CA LEU A 110 -9.13 -6.09 17.43
C LEU A 110 -10.04 -7.31 17.58
N THR A 111 -10.43 -7.95 16.47
CA THR A 111 -11.38 -9.08 16.46
C THR A 111 -10.80 -10.38 17.01
N THR A 112 -9.48 -10.55 16.94
CA THR A 112 -8.78 -11.72 17.48
C THR A 112 -8.21 -11.50 18.89
N ASN A 113 -8.50 -10.37 19.53
CA ASN A 113 -8.02 -10.01 20.86
C ASN A 113 -6.49 -10.11 21.03
N ARG A 114 -5.73 -9.79 19.98
CA ARG A 114 -4.26 -9.70 20.04
C ARG A 114 -3.75 -8.54 20.89
N VAL A 115 -4.63 -7.58 21.16
CA VAL A 115 -4.44 -6.48 22.10
C VAL A 115 -5.61 -6.44 23.07
N THR A 116 -5.34 -6.06 24.32
CA THR A 116 -6.32 -6.03 25.41
C THR A 116 -6.20 -4.74 26.23
N GLY A 117 -7.16 -4.51 27.15
CA GLY A 117 -7.15 -3.37 28.07
C GLY A 117 -7.13 -2.01 27.38
N ASP A 118 -6.30 -1.11 27.89
CA ASP A 118 -6.18 0.26 27.37
C ASP A 118 -5.63 0.31 25.95
N ALA A 119 -4.70 -0.60 25.59
CA ALA A 119 -4.17 -0.69 24.24
C ALA A 119 -5.25 -1.05 23.21
N LYS A 120 -6.17 -1.95 23.57
CA LYS A 120 -7.35 -2.26 22.74
C LYS A 120 -8.26 -1.04 22.57
N SER A 121 -8.50 -0.31 23.66
CA SER A 121 -9.36 0.88 23.65
C SER A 121 -8.77 1.98 22.78
N GLU A 122 -7.46 2.21 22.86
CA GLU A 122 -6.74 3.18 22.04
C GLU A 122 -6.75 2.79 20.56
N LEU A 123 -6.46 1.51 20.25
CA LEU A 123 -6.52 1.02 18.88
C LEU A 123 -7.94 1.15 18.29
N LEU A 124 -8.98 0.85 19.08
CA LEU A 124 -10.36 1.00 18.66
C LEU A 124 -10.70 2.46 18.34
N ARG A 125 -10.26 3.43 19.14
CA ARG A 125 -10.46 4.86 18.85
C ARG A 125 -9.81 5.27 17.54
N ARG A 126 -8.54 4.86 17.31
CA ARG A 126 -7.81 5.15 16.07
C ARG A 126 -8.50 4.53 14.86
N PHE A 127 -8.89 3.27 14.98
CA PHE A 127 -9.65 2.55 13.95
C PHE A 127 -10.92 3.31 13.56
N LEU A 128 -11.74 3.69 14.55
CA LEU A 128 -13.00 4.39 14.29
C LEU A 128 -12.78 5.78 13.69
N SER A 129 -11.76 6.51 14.14
CA SER A 129 -11.42 7.82 13.58
C SER A 129 -11.09 7.72 12.08
N VAL A 130 -10.19 6.80 11.72
CA VAL A 130 -9.79 6.60 10.32
C VAL A 130 -10.94 6.05 9.48
N ALA A 131 -11.65 5.03 9.97
CA ALA A 131 -12.76 4.41 9.25
C ALA A 131 -13.88 5.41 8.95
N ARG A 132 -14.28 6.22 9.94
CA ARG A 132 -15.30 7.27 9.75
C ARG A 132 -14.83 8.35 8.79
N LYS A 133 -13.58 8.83 8.92
CA LYS A 133 -13.00 9.80 7.99
C LYS A 133 -12.93 9.26 6.55
N ALA A 134 -12.79 7.95 6.39
CA ALA A 134 -12.77 7.27 5.10
C ALA A 134 -14.18 6.98 4.53
N GLY A 135 -15.25 7.30 5.27
CA GLY A 135 -16.63 7.05 4.86
C GLY A 135 -17.09 5.61 5.05
N ILE A 136 -16.38 4.79 5.82
CA ILE A 136 -16.79 3.41 6.12
C ILE A 136 -17.95 3.45 7.11
N SER A 137 -19.15 3.07 6.67
CA SER A 137 -20.36 3.05 7.50
C SER A 137 -20.70 1.65 8.06
N ASN A 138 -20.21 0.59 7.42
CA ASN A 138 -20.57 -0.80 7.74
C ASN A 138 -19.30 -1.67 7.82
N ILE A 139 -19.28 -2.59 8.80
CA ILE A 139 -18.18 -3.57 8.96
C ILE A 139 -18.51 -4.91 8.29
N SER A 140 -19.80 -5.18 8.08
CA SER A 140 -20.31 -6.28 7.27
C SER A 140 -21.69 -5.90 6.71
N GLU A 141 -22.19 -6.67 5.74
CA GLU A 141 -23.48 -6.41 5.07
C GLU A 141 -24.63 -6.16 6.07
N GLY A 142 -24.69 -6.92 7.17
CA GLY A 142 -25.72 -6.80 8.20
C GLY A 142 -25.30 -6.01 9.45
N ARG A 143 -24.16 -5.30 9.45
CA ARG A 143 -23.66 -4.65 10.67
C ARG A 143 -23.03 -3.28 10.41
N SER A 144 -23.60 -2.26 11.06
CA SER A 144 -23.05 -0.90 11.07
C SER A 144 -21.73 -0.85 11.84
N LEU A 145 -20.89 0.13 11.50
CA LEU A 145 -19.62 0.37 12.18
C LEU A 145 -19.86 0.72 13.66
N ASP A 146 -20.88 1.52 13.96
CA ASP A 146 -21.16 1.97 15.33
C ASP A 146 -21.72 0.86 16.22
N ASP A 147 -22.59 -0.01 15.69
CA ASP A 147 -23.07 -1.17 16.45
C ASP A 147 -21.94 -2.16 16.74
N TRP A 148 -21.02 -2.33 15.78
CA TRP A 148 -19.81 -3.10 16.02
C TRP A 148 -18.91 -2.43 17.08
N ALA A 149 -18.70 -1.11 17.00
CA ALA A 149 -17.89 -0.36 17.94
C ALA A 149 -18.38 -0.51 19.39
N LYS A 150 -19.70 -0.43 19.62
CA LYS A 150 -20.32 -0.65 20.94
C LYS A 150 -19.99 -2.05 21.49
N ARG A 151 -20.08 -3.09 20.66
CA ARG A 151 -19.72 -4.47 21.06
C ARG A 151 -18.22 -4.62 21.37
N MET A 152 -17.39 -3.81 20.73
CA MET A 152 -15.94 -3.80 20.96
C MET A 152 -15.53 -3.01 22.21
N GLY A 153 -16.49 -2.36 22.89
CA GLY A 153 -16.25 -1.59 24.11
C GLY A 153 -16.03 -0.08 23.88
N ALA A 154 -16.42 0.46 22.72
CA ALA A 154 -16.48 1.90 22.54
C ALA A 154 -17.53 2.49 23.50
N LYS A 155 -17.13 3.50 24.28
CA LYS A 155 -18.01 4.26 25.17
C LYS A 155 -18.73 5.36 24.40
#